data_AF-C0VJ65-F1
#
_entry.id   AF-C0VJ65-F1
#
_cell.length_a   1.000
_cell.length_b   1.000
_cell.length_c   1.000
_cell.angle_alpha   90.00
_cell.angle_beta   90.00
_cell.angle_gamma   90.00
#
_symmetry.space_group_name_H-M   'P 1'
#
loop_
_entity.id
_entity.type
_entity.pdbx_description
1 polymer ?
#
loop_
_entity_poly.entity_id
_entity_poly.type
_entity_poly.pdbx_seq_one_letter_code
_entity_poly.pdbx_strand_id
1 'polypeptide(L)'
;MKFHMFDFYLPLEDYFVKILLENKIQNWEAKILWLNIEHLDQLEDKSLRQQMYNALRVLTSNGFLSVEYSRYNDRVFLYSETIKLYGFREKV
;
A
#
# COMPACT_ATOMS: atom_id res chain seq x y z
N MET A 1 15.55 -0.58 18.47
CA MET A 1 15.41 -1.74 17.55
C MET A 1 14.13 -1.50 16.76
N LYS A 2 14.20 -1.29 15.43
CA LYS A 2 12.96 -1.19 14.64
C LYS A 2 12.35 -2.59 14.58
N PHE A 3 11.14 -2.75 15.09
CA PHE A 3 10.36 -3.96 14.85
C PHE A 3 9.88 -3.89 13.41
N HIS A 4 10.40 -4.76 12.56
CA HIS A 4 9.85 -4.96 11.22
C HIS A 4 8.58 -5.78 11.38
N MET A 5 7.48 -5.22 10.88
CA MET A 5 6.16 -5.84 10.98
C MET A 5 5.98 -6.94 9.95
N PHE A 6 6.77 -6.88 8.88
CA PHE A 6 6.82 -7.86 7.81
C PHE A 6 8.13 -8.65 7.84
N ASP A 7 8.07 -9.89 7.35
CA ASP A 7 9.22 -10.76 7.09
C ASP A 7 9.95 -10.42 5.76
N PHE A 8 9.52 -9.34 5.10
CA PHE A 8 10.12 -8.81 3.88
C PHE A 8 10.34 -7.30 3.99
N TYR A 9 11.26 -6.79 3.16
CA TYR A 9 11.48 -5.35 3.06
C TYR A 9 10.30 -4.66 2.37
N LEU A 10 9.64 -3.75 3.09
CA LEU A 10 8.60 -2.87 2.56
C LEU A 10 9.11 -1.42 2.52
N PRO A 11 9.25 -0.82 1.32
CA PRO A 11 9.52 0.62 1.23
C PRO A 11 8.41 1.41 1.92
N LEU A 12 8.77 2.50 2.62
CA LEU A 12 7.80 3.31 3.37
C LEU A 12 6.98 2.47 4.38
N GLU A 13 7.60 1.44 4.98
CA GLU A 13 6.95 0.48 5.89
C GLU A 13 6.05 1.17 6.93
N ASP A 14 6.59 2.13 7.67
CA ASP A 14 5.88 2.83 8.75
C ASP A 14 4.56 3.47 8.26
N TYR A 15 4.54 4.01 7.03
CA TYR A 15 3.35 4.61 6.42
C TYR A 15 2.37 3.55 5.93
N PHE A 16 2.87 2.52 5.23
CA PHE A 16 2.00 1.46 4.73
C PHE A 16 1.39 0.65 5.87
N VAL A 17 2.12 0.39 6.95
CA VAL A 17 1.58 -0.23 8.15
C VAL A 17 0.40 0.58 8.69
N LYS A 18 0.56 1.90 8.86
CA LYS A 18 -0.53 2.78 9.31
C LYS A 18 -1.74 2.70 8.39
N ILE A 19 -1.53 2.86 7.07
CA ILE A 19 -2.60 2.78 6.07
C ILE A 19 -3.32 1.43 6.15
N LEU A 20 -2.55 0.34 6.19
CA LEU A 20 -3.08 -1.01 6.19
C LEU A 20 -3.84 -1.31 7.47
N LEU A 21 -3.49 -0.75 8.63
CA LEU A 21 -4.21 -0.97 9.89
C LEU A 21 -5.47 -0.10 10.02
N GLU A 22 -5.40 1.15 9.56
CA GLU A 22 -6.47 2.14 9.79
C GLU A 22 -7.55 2.16 8.71
N ASN A 23 -7.29 1.58 7.53
CA ASN A 23 -8.19 1.72 6.37
C ASN A 23 -8.61 0.37 5.80
N LYS A 24 -9.89 0.26 5.45
CA LYS A 24 -10.38 -0.83 4.59
C LYS A 24 -10.10 -0.48 3.12
N ILE A 25 -9.13 -1.15 2.52
CA ILE A 25 -8.70 -0.87 1.14
C ILE A 25 -9.58 -1.68 0.19
N GLN A 26 -10.42 -1.00 -0.59
CA GLN A 26 -11.29 -1.64 -1.57
C GLN A 26 -11.41 -0.78 -2.82
N ASN A 27 -10.91 -1.30 -3.94
CA ASN A 27 -10.85 -0.63 -5.23
C ASN A 27 -10.15 0.74 -5.17
N TRP A 28 -9.09 0.85 -4.38
CA TRP A 28 -8.33 2.10 -4.28
C TRP A 28 -7.37 2.26 -5.44
N GLU A 29 -7.29 3.44 -6.02
CA GLU A 29 -6.20 3.80 -6.92
C GLU A 29 -4.91 4.09 -6.12
N ALA A 30 -3.74 3.97 -6.76
CA ALA A 30 -2.47 4.37 -6.16
C ALA A 30 -2.47 5.82 -5.64
N LYS A 31 -3.26 6.71 -6.26
CA LYS A 31 -3.44 8.10 -5.82
C LYS A 31 -4.08 8.18 -4.43
N ILE A 32 -5.05 7.32 -4.11
CA ILE A 32 -5.71 7.33 -2.80
C ILE A 32 -4.71 6.92 -1.72
N LEU A 33 -3.88 5.90 -2.00
CA LEU A 33 -2.80 5.50 -1.09
C LEU A 33 -1.79 6.63 -0.87
N TRP A 34 -1.40 7.32 -1.94
CA TRP A 34 -0.49 8.47 -1.87
C TRP A 34 -1.04 9.57 -0.95
N LEU A 35 -2.32 9.90 -1.05
CA LEU A 35 -2.96 10.94 -0.22
C LEU A 35 -3.03 10.56 1.26
N ASN A 36 -2.96 9.28 1.61
CA ASN A 36 -2.96 8.81 3.00
C ASN A 36 -1.56 8.80 3.65
N ILE A 37 -0.50 9.07 2.87
CA ILE A 37 0.83 9.27 3.42
C ILE A 37 0.95 10.73 3.85
N GLU A 38 0.67 11.01 5.13
CA GLU A 38 0.75 12.35 5.71
C GLU A 38 2.11 13.02 5.40
N HIS A 39 2.06 14.30 5.00
CA HIS A 39 3.19 15.21 4.74
C HIS A 39 3.92 15.14 3.38
N LEU A 40 3.45 14.37 2.40
CA LEU A 40 4.09 14.35 1.06
C LEU A 40 3.65 15.46 0.10
N ASP A 41 2.63 16.26 0.45
CA ASP A 41 2.20 17.40 -0.36
C ASP A 41 3.27 18.51 -0.48
N GLN A 42 4.32 18.49 0.35
CA GLN A 42 5.36 19.53 0.35
C GLN A 42 6.65 19.15 -0.37
N LEU A 43 6.83 17.87 -0.74
CA LEU A 43 8.01 17.41 -1.47
C LEU A 43 7.57 16.33 -2.47
N GLU A 44 7.29 16.74 -3.71
CA GLU A 44 7.15 15.85 -4.86
C GLU A 44 8.52 15.21 -5.22
N ASP A 45 9.10 14.48 -4.29
CA ASP A 45 10.31 13.72 -4.56
C ASP A 45 9.93 12.50 -5.41
N LYS A 46 10.43 12.47 -6.65
CA LYS A 46 10.30 11.33 -7.57
C LYS A 46 10.73 10.02 -6.91
N SER A 47 11.70 10.06 -6.00
CA SER A 47 12.15 8.91 -5.21
C SER A 47 11.04 8.34 -4.33
N LEU A 48 10.26 9.18 -3.66
CA LEU A 48 9.17 8.74 -2.77
C LEU A 48 8.02 8.15 -3.57
N ARG A 49 7.68 8.74 -4.72
CA ARG A 49 6.67 8.17 -5.62
C ARG A 49 7.11 6.79 -6.14
N GLN A 50 8.39 6.62 -6.49
CA GLN A 50 8.93 5.31 -6.88
C GLN A 50 8.87 4.30 -5.73
N GLN A 51 9.22 4.72 -4.50
CA GLN A 51 9.12 3.86 -3.32
C GLN A 51 7.68 3.44 -3.05
N MET A 52 6.69 4.33 -3.21
CA MET A 52 5.27 4.00 -3.07
C MET A 52 4.83 2.92 -4.06
N TYR A 53 5.17 3.04 -5.35
CA TYR A 53 4.85 2.01 -6.34
C TYR A 53 5.59 0.69 -6.07
N ASN A 54 6.84 0.76 -5.59
CA ASN A 54 7.58 -0.44 -5.20
C ASN A 54 6.92 -1.14 -4.00
N ALA A 55 6.44 -0.39 -3.01
CA ALA A 55 5.73 -0.93 -1.86
C ALA A 55 4.41 -1.61 -2.28
N LEU A 56 3.64 -0.99 -3.17
CA LEU A 56 2.44 -1.59 -3.75
C LEU A 56 2.74 -2.92 -4.45
N ARG A 57 3.83 -2.96 -5.23
CA ARG A 57 4.29 -4.17 -5.90
C ARG A 57 4.68 -5.26 -4.89
N VAL A 58 5.39 -4.90 -3.83
CA VAL A 58 5.79 -5.82 -2.75
C VAL A 58 4.55 -6.38 -2.03
N LEU A 59 3.60 -5.53 -1.64
CA LEU A 59 2.37 -5.95 -0.96
C LEU A 59 1.51 -6.87 -1.84
N THR A 60 1.43 -6.57 -3.14
CA THR A 60 0.71 -7.41 -4.10
C THR A 60 1.42 -8.75 -4.30
N SER A 61 2.75 -8.74 -4.46
CA SER A 61 3.54 -9.96 -4.68
C SER A 61 3.54 -10.88 -3.45
N ASN A 62 3.45 -10.31 -2.25
CA ASN A 62 3.31 -11.05 -1.00
C ASN A 62 1.84 -11.38 -0.66
N GLY A 63 0.90 -11.06 -1.54
CA GLY A 63 -0.51 -11.44 -1.41
C GLY A 63 -1.27 -10.70 -0.31
N PHE A 64 -0.81 -9.53 0.14
CA PHE A 64 -1.56 -8.67 1.06
C PHE A 64 -2.64 -7.87 0.33
N LEU A 65 -2.32 -7.41 -0.88
CA LEU A 65 -3.25 -6.71 -1.77
C LEU A 65 -3.49 -7.54 -3.03
N SER A 66 -4.72 -7.49 -3.56
CA SER A 66 -5.01 -7.84 -4.94
C SER A 66 -4.97 -6.59 -5.81
N VAL A 67 -4.69 -6.77 -7.10
CA VAL A 67 -4.71 -5.69 -8.09
C VAL A 67 -5.54 -6.09 -9.29
N GLU A 68 -6.42 -5.19 -9.72
CA GLU A 68 -7.24 -5.33 -10.92
C GLU A 68 -7.14 -4.05 -11.77
N TYR A 69 -7.46 -4.15 -13.05
CA TYR A 69 -7.61 -2.98 -13.91
C TYR A 69 -8.96 -2.31 -13.66
N SER A 70 -8.99 -0.97 -13.67
CA SER A 70 -10.26 -0.24 -13.65
C SER A 70 -11.07 -0.54 -14.90
N ARG A 71 -12.37 -0.79 -14.72
CA ARG A 71 -13.31 -1.05 -15.83
C ARG A 71 -13.42 0.11 -16.82
N TYR A 72 -13.13 1.33 -16.36
CA TYR A 72 -13.25 2.56 -17.16
C TYR A 72 -11.92 3.04 -17.72
N ASN A 73 -10.79 2.53 -17.21
CA ASN A 73 -9.46 2.92 -17.63
C ASN A 73 -8.44 1.79 -17.34
N ASP A 74 -8.02 1.09 -18.39
CA ASP A 74 -7.06 -0.02 -18.32
C ASP A 74 -5.64 0.40 -17.90
N ARG A 75 -5.37 1.71 -17.80
CA ARG A 75 -4.10 2.24 -17.26
C ARG A 75 -4.14 2.44 -15.75
N VAL A 76 -5.32 2.29 -15.13
CA VAL A 76 -5.52 2.51 -13.70
C VAL A 76 -5.61 1.17 -12.99
N PHE A 77 -4.74 0.98 -12.00
CA PHE A 77 -4.80 -0.15 -11.09
C PHE A 77 -5.70 0.16 -9.89
N LEU A 78 -6.54 -0.80 -9.55
CA LEU A 78 -7.39 -0.81 -8.38
C LEU A 78 -6.87 -1.86 -7.40
N TYR A 79 -6.56 -1.43 -6.19
CA TYR A 79 -6.05 -2.27 -5.11
C TYR A 79 -7.15 -2.59 -4.12
N SER A 80 -7.22 -3.85 -3.70
CA SER A 80 -8.14 -4.30 -2.65
C SER A 80 -7.42 -5.18 -1.64
N GLU A 81 -7.87 -5.15 -0.40
CA GLU A 81 -7.38 -6.05 0.64
C GLU A 81 -7.70 -7.51 0.32
N THR A 82 -6.75 -8.40 0.65
CA THR A 82 -6.97 -9.84 0.60
C THR A 82 -7.33 -10.39 1.98
N ILE A 83 -7.75 -11.65 2.03
CA ILE A 83 -7.92 -12.38 3.29
C ILE A 83 -6.63 -12.44 4.12
N LYS A 84 -5.45 -12.41 3.48
CA LYS A 84 -4.16 -12.41 4.18
C LYS A 84 -3.97 -11.12 4.98
N LEU A 85 -4.33 -9.98 4.40
CA LEU A 85 -4.27 -8.70 5.09
C LEU A 85 -5.29 -8.64 6.25
N TYR A 86 -6.48 -9.18 6.06
CA TYR A 86 -7.46 -9.30 7.15
C TYR A 86 -6.88 -10.11 8.33
N GLY A 87 -6.35 -11.31 8.06
CA GLY A 87 -5.75 -12.16 9.10
C GLY A 87 -4.43 -11.61 9.69
N PHE A 88 -3.78 -10.68 8.99
CA PHE A 88 -2.65 -9.93 9.54
C PHE A 88 -3.10 -8.91 10.59
N ARG A 89 -4.19 -8.16 10.33
CA ARG A 89 -4.73 -7.17 11.29
C ARG A 89 -5.15 -7.79 12.62
N GLU A 90 -5.71 -9.00 12.59
CA GLU A 90 -6.15 -9.68 13.82
C GLU A 90 -4.99 -10.16 14.72
N LYS A 91 -3.76 -10.20 14.19
CA LYS A 91 -2.57 -10.70 14.91
C LYS A 91 -1.68 -9.59 15.47
N VAL A 92 -2.03 -8.34 15.17
CA VAL A 92 -1.29 -7.12 15.53
C VAL A 92 -1.99 -6.46 16.69
#